data_AF-F6YUT3-F1
#
_entry.id   AF-F6YUT3-F1
#
_cell.length_a   1.000
_cell.length_b   1.000
_cell.length_c   1.000
_cell.angle_alpha   90.00
_cell.angle_beta   90.00
_cell.angle_gamma   90.00
#
_symmetry.space_group_name_H-M   'P 1'
#
loop_
_entity.id
_entity.type
_entity.pdbx_description
1 polymer ?
#
loop_
_entity_poly.entity_id
_entity_poly.type
_entity_poly.pdbx_seq_one_letter_code
_entity_poly.pdbx_strand_id
1 'polypeptide(L)'
;MAESLLQASRQRRAKAMTAAAGSAGRAAVSLLLCALLAPGGAYVLDDSDGLGREFDGIGAVSGGGATSRLLVNYPEPYRSQILDYLFKPNFGASLHILKVEIGGDGQTTDGTEPSHMHYALDENYFRGYEWWLMKEAKKRNPNITLMGLPWSFPGWLGKGFNWPYVNLQLTAYYVVSWIVGAKYYHDLDIDYIGIWNERTFDSDYIKVLRRMLNYQGLQRVKIIASDNLWEPIAASMLLDPELLKVIDVIGAHYPGTHTVKDARLTEKKLWSSEDFSTLNNDVGAGCWARVLNQNYINGYMTSTIAWNLVASYYEQLPYGRCGLMTAQEPWSGHYVVESPIWISAHTTQFTQPGWYYLKTVGHLEKGGSYVALTDGLGNLTIIIETMLPDGSDSFTLELQADELFTLTTLTAGTKGSYPVPPRSQPFPRIYKDDFNVAPNFADQTGVFEYFTNMEDPGEHRFTLRQVLNQRPITWAADAYNTISVIGDYKWSNVTIKCDVYIETPQTGGVFIAGRVNKGGILIRSARGVFFWIFANGTYRVTGDLAGWMIYALGQADIRAKKWYTLTLTIKGHFSSGMLNGKPLWTNVPVNFPKNGWAAIGTHFFEFAQFDNFYVEAMG
;
A
#
# COMPACT_ATOMS: atom_id res chain seq x y z
N MET A 1 -11.51 10.85 -34.80
CA MET A 1 -12.66 11.68 -34.36
C MET A 1 -12.21 12.48 -33.14
N ALA A 2 -11.74 13.72 -33.32
CA ALA A 2 -11.14 14.51 -32.23
C ALA A 2 -11.47 16.02 -32.26
N GLU A 3 -12.29 16.48 -33.22
CA GLU A 3 -12.52 17.92 -33.46
C GLU A 3 -13.98 18.35 -33.26
N SER A 4 -14.93 17.41 -33.13
CA SER A 4 -16.37 17.69 -33.04
C SER A 4 -16.88 18.11 -31.65
N LEU A 5 -16.06 18.00 -30.59
CA LEU A 5 -16.47 18.34 -29.22
C LEU A 5 -16.07 19.76 -28.77
N LEU A 6 -15.25 20.47 -29.56
CA LEU A 6 -14.67 21.77 -29.19
C LEU A 6 -15.60 22.98 -29.42
N GLN A 7 -16.79 22.79 -30.00
CA GLN A 7 -17.77 23.87 -30.26
C GLN A 7 -18.88 24.01 -29.20
N ALA A 8 -19.07 23.04 -28.30
CA ALA A 8 -20.15 23.10 -27.30
C ALA A 8 -19.89 24.11 -26.15
N SER A 9 -18.65 24.53 -25.94
CA SER A 9 -18.19 25.24 -24.73
C SER A 9 -18.40 26.77 -24.72
N ARG A 10 -19.14 27.36 -25.67
CA ARG A 10 -19.21 28.82 -25.86
C ARG A 10 -20.60 29.49 -25.75
N GLN A 11 -21.68 28.78 -25.45
CA GLN A 11 -23.00 29.40 -25.26
C GLN A 11 -23.78 28.88 -24.04
N ARG A 12 -23.56 29.54 -22.89
CA ARG A 12 -24.60 29.96 -21.91
C ARG A 12 -23.93 30.71 -20.75
N ARG A 13 -23.86 32.04 -20.86
CA ARG A 13 -23.42 32.93 -19.77
C ARG A 13 -24.60 33.83 -19.38
N ALA A 14 -24.79 34.03 -18.08
CA ALA A 14 -25.73 34.95 -17.44
C ALA A 14 -27.24 34.77 -17.75
N LYS A 15 -27.99 34.36 -16.72
CA LYS A 15 -29.25 35.00 -16.34
C LYS A 15 -29.45 34.85 -14.83
N ALA A 16 -29.24 35.92 -14.08
CA ALA A 16 -29.72 36.01 -12.70
C ALA A 16 -31.19 36.47 -12.74
N MET A 17 -32.04 35.90 -11.89
CA MET A 17 -33.38 36.43 -11.62
C MET A 17 -33.67 36.37 -10.13
N THR A 18 -33.79 37.55 -9.52
CA THR A 18 -34.36 37.75 -8.18
C THR A 18 -35.86 37.49 -8.22
N ALA A 19 -36.36 36.65 -7.33
CA ALA A 19 -37.80 36.53 -7.04
C ALA A 19 -38.14 37.40 -5.81
N ALA A 20 -39.22 38.17 -5.88
CA ALA A 20 -39.69 39.00 -4.78
C ALA A 20 -40.76 38.28 -3.94
N ALA A 21 -40.86 38.64 -2.66
CA ALA A 21 -41.89 38.09 -1.78
C ALA A 21 -43.29 38.64 -2.12
N GLY A 22 -44.29 37.76 -2.11
CA GLY A 22 -45.72 38.09 -2.22
C GLY A 22 -46.51 37.31 -1.17
N SER A 23 -47.46 37.96 -0.49
CA SER A 23 -48.07 37.45 0.74
C SER A 23 -49.59 37.20 0.64
N ALA A 24 -50.06 36.34 1.55
CA ALA A 24 -51.44 36.17 2.05
C ALA A 24 -52.33 35.12 1.37
N GLY A 25 -53.17 34.47 2.21
CA GLY A 25 -54.19 33.50 1.81
C GLY A 25 -54.27 32.27 2.72
N ARG A 26 -55.02 32.33 3.82
CA ARG A 26 -55.44 31.12 4.58
C ARG A 26 -56.75 30.58 4.02
N ALA A 27 -56.78 29.30 3.67
CA ALA A 27 -58.00 28.48 3.61
C ALA A 27 -57.62 27.03 3.99
N ALA A 28 -58.59 26.24 4.47
CA ALA A 28 -58.36 24.87 4.92
C ALA A 28 -59.48 23.94 4.46
N VAL A 29 -59.28 22.63 4.68
CA VAL A 29 -60.24 21.54 4.51
C VAL A 29 -60.54 21.13 3.06
N SER A 30 -59.91 20.05 2.59
CA SER A 30 -60.59 18.77 2.27
C SER A 30 -59.60 17.74 1.73
N LEU A 31 -59.72 16.47 2.15
CA LEU A 31 -59.08 15.35 1.45
C LEU A 31 -59.89 15.02 0.20
N LEU A 32 -59.22 14.79 -0.94
CA LEU A 32 -59.50 13.64 -1.80
C LEU A 32 -58.33 13.34 -2.74
N LEU A 33 -58.30 12.10 -3.24
CA LEU A 33 -57.27 11.57 -4.14
C LEU A 33 -57.01 12.45 -5.37
N CYS A 34 -55.73 12.73 -5.62
CA CYS A 34 -55.20 12.91 -6.98
C CYS A 34 -53.76 12.36 -7.06
N ALA A 35 -53.61 11.06 -6.76
CA ALA A 35 -52.33 10.37 -6.86
C ALA A 35 -51.99 10.08 -8.33
N LEU A 36 -51.23 10.98 -8.97
CA LEU A 36 -50.65 10.81 -10.31
C LEU A 36 -49.55 11.86 -10.55
N LEU A 37 -48.50 11.48 -11.30
CA LEU A 37 -47.41 12.33 -11.83
C LEU A 37 -46.24 12.72 -10.90
N ALA A 38 -45.56 11.71 -10.34
CA ALA A 38 -44.10 11.73 -10.19
C ALA A 38 -43.53 10.33 -10.50
N PRO A 39 -42.62 10.14 -11.48
CA PRO A 39 -42.09 8.83 -11.88
C PRO A 39 -40.81 8.46 -11.12
N GLY A 40 -40.92 8.40 -9.79
CA GLY A 40 -39.81 8.12 -8.88
C GLY A 40 -40.15 7.09 -7.82
N GLY A 41 -39.16 6.25 -7.47
CA GLY A 41 -39.29 5.26 -6.42
C GLY A 41 -39.20 5.90 -5.03
N ALA A 42 -40.16 5.63 -4.17
CA ALA A 42 -40.12 6.09 -2.78
C ALA A 42 -39.28 5.13 -1.93
N TYR A 43 -38.21 5.66 -1.32
CA TYR A 43 -37.32 4.91 -0.43
C TYR A 43 -37.64 5.24 1.03
N VAL A 44 -38.21 4.29 1.75
CA VAL A 44 -38.47 4.41 3.19
C VAL A 44 -37.17 4.15 3.95
N LEU A 45 -36.83 5.04 4.89
CA LEU A 45 -35.78 4.81 5.88
C LEU A 45 -36.46 4.65 7.24
N ASP A 46 -36.19 3.53 7.92
CA ASP A 46 -36.87 3.15 9.15
C ASP A 46 -35.98 2.26 10.04
N ASP A 47 -36.12 2.43 11.35
CA ASP A 47 -35.48 1.64 12.41
C ASP A 47 -36.50 0.94 13.33
N SER A 48 -37.81 1.02 13.05
CA SER A 48 -38.88 0.48 13.90
C SER A 48 -38.89 -1.05 14.05
N ASP A 49 -38.45 -1.78 13.02
CA ASP A 49 -38.18 -3.23 13.06
C ASP A 49 -36.79 -3.56 13.65
N GLY A 50 -36.03 -2.55 14.07
CA GLY A 50 -34.64 -2.65 14.55
C GLY A 50 -33.60 -2.55 13.43
N LEU A 51 -32.34 -2.62 13.84
CA LEU A 51 -31.18 -2.25 13.02
C LEU A 51 -30.61 -3.41 12.18
N GLY A 52 -29.73 -3.05 11.24
CA GLY A 52 -28.89 -3.97 10.47
C GLY A 52 -27.62 -4.38 11.23
N ARG A 53 -26.50 -4.56 10.53
CA ARG A 53 -25.21 -4.89 11.17
C ARG A 53 -24.51 -3.63 11.69
N GLU A 54 -23.70 -3.83 12.73
CA GLU A 54 -22.71 -2.88 13.22
C GLU A 54 -21.64 -2.62 12.12
N PHE A 55 -21.34 -1.35 11.86
CA PHE A 55 -20.30 -0.88 10.96
C PHE A 55 -18.94 -0.84 11.67
N ASP A 56 -17.92 -1.38 11.03
CA ASP A 56 -16.57 -1.58 11.61
C ASP A 56 -15.55 -0.52 11.16
N GLY A 57 -15.90 0.33 10.19
CA GLY A 57 -15.04 1.41 9.69
C GLY A 57 -14.52 1.22 8.26
N ILE A 58 -13.98 2.28 7.67
CA ILE A 58 -13.27 2.25 6.38
C ILE A 58 -11.76 2.44 6.60
N GLY A 59 -10.94 1.73 5.83
CA GLY A 59 -9.49 1.78 5.95
C GLY A 59 -8.70 1.74 4.65
N ALA A 60 -7.38 1.71 4.80
CA ALA A 60 -6.46 1.41 3.71
C ALA A 60 -5.22 0.63 4.20
N VAL A 61 -4.51 0.01 3.26
CA VAL A 61 -3.31 -0.80 3.48
C VAL A 61 -2.04 0.01 3.23
N SER A 62 -1.08 -0.04 4.15
CA SER A 62 0.32 0.27 3.88
C SER A 62 1.15 -1.01 3.83
N GLY A 63 2.13 -1.06 2.94
CA GLY A 63 2.84 -2.28 2.56
C GLY A 63 2.07 -3.15 1.58
N GLY A 64 2.41 -4.44 1.55
CA GLY A 64 1.97 -5.38 0.51
C GLY A 64 2.26 -4.93 -0.93
N GLY A 65 3.39 -4.30 -1.29
CA GLY A 65 4.67 -4.23 -0.57
C GLY A 65 5.43 -2.95 -0.89
N ALA A 66 6.00 -2.30 0.11
CA ALA A 66 6.77 -1.05 0.02
C ALA A 66 6.00 0.19 -0.50
N THR A 67 4.68 0.21 -0.35
CA THR A 67 3.81 1.27 -0.91
C THR A 67 4.00 2.64 -0.24
N SER A 68 4.47 2.69 1.00
CA SER A 68 4.82 3.94 1.72
C SER A 68 6.30 4.37 1.58
N ARG A 69 7.13 3.66 0.79
CA ARG A 69 8.60 3.75 0.81
C ARG A 69 9.19 5.15 0.63
N LEU A 70 8.59 5.99 -0.22
CA LEU A 70 9.05 7.35 -0.55
C LEU A 70 8.40 8.45 0.31
N LEU A 71 7.39 8.12 1.14
CA LEU A 71 6.71 9.11 1.98
C LEU A 71 7.62 9.61 3.11
N VAL A 72 8.43 8.71 3.66
CA VAL A 72 9.22 8.91 4.89
C VAL A 72 10.16 10.11 4.81
N ASN A 73 10.69 10.39 3.61
CA ASN A 73 11.68 11.43 3.35
C ASN A 73 11.13 12.65 2.60
N TYR A 74 9.80 12.84 2.57
CA TYR A 74 9.24 14.14 2.22
C TYR A 74 9.70 15.23 3.20
N PRO A 75 10.09 16.42 2.73
CA PRO A 75 10.36 17.55 3.60
C PRO A 75 9.06 18.05 4.25
N GLU A 76 9.17 18.55 5.48
CA GLU A 76 8.07 19.27 6.13
C GLU A 76 7.89 20.65 5.47
N PRO A 77 6.65 21.19 5.40
CA PRO A 77 5.42 20.68 6.03
C PRO A 77 4.70 19.58 5.23
N TYR A 78 5.14 19.26 4.02
CA TYR A 78 4.35 18.46 3.07
C TYR A 78 4.09 17.04 3.57
N ARG A 79 5.07 16.41 4.23
CA ARG A 79 4.89 15.08 4.85
C ARG A 79 3.78 15.09 5.91
N SER A 80 3.79 16.06 6.83
CA SER A 80 2.72 16.24 7.81
C SER A 80 1.37 16.58 7.15
N GLN A 81 1.36 17.32 6.04
CA GLN A 81 0.13 17.65 5.30
C GLN A 81 -0.49 16.42 4.61
N ILE A 82 0.32 15.53 4.04
CA ILE A 82 -0.13 14.24 3.47
C ILE A 82 -0.76 13.37 4.58
N LEU A 83 -0.08 13.24 5.72
CA LEU A 83 -0.58 12.48 6.87
C LEU A 83 -1.88 13.07 7.45
N ASP A 84 -2.04 14.41 7.41
CA ASP A 84 -3.29 15.08 7.76
C ASP A 84 -4.43 14.72 6.77
N TYR A 85 -4.16 14.69 5.46
CA TYR A 85 -5.16 14.28 4.46
C TYR A 85 -5.61 12.82 4.61
N LEU A 86 -4.77 11.94 5.15
CA LEU A 86 -5.10 10.53 5.38
C LEU A 86 -5.83 10.29 6.71
N PHE A 87 -5.29 10.80 7.82
CA PHE A 87 -5.65 10.34 9.17
C PHE A 87 -6.30 11.38 10.09
N LYS A 88 -6.32 12.67 9.72
CA LYS A 88 -6.88 13.71 10.59
C LYS A 88 -8.41 13.69 10.50
N PRO A 89 -9.13 13.52 11.63
CA PRO A 89 -10.59 13.56 11.64
C PRO A 89 -11.13 14.87 11.08
N ASN A 90 -12.26 14.80 10.38
CA ASN A 90 -13.00 15.94 9.83
C ASN A 90 -12.15 16.84 8.90
N PHE A 91 -11.20 16.26 8.16
CA PHE A 91 -10.28 17.00 7.30
C PHE A 91 -10.16 16.40 5.89
N GLY A 92 -9.69 15.15 5.80
CA GLY A 92 -9.51 14.45 4.52
C GLY A 92 -10.23 13.10 4.53
N ALA A 93 -9.54 12.05 4.08
CA ALA A 93 -10.03 10.68 4.08
C ALA A 93 -10.33 10.15 5.49
N SER A 94 -9.80 10.80 6.54
CA SER A 94 -10.21 10.66 7.95
C SER A 94 -10.32 9.19 8.42
N LEU A 95 -9.38 8.35 7.99
CA LEU A 95 -9.52 6.88 8.00
C LEU A 95 -9.76 6.30 9.41
N HIS A 96 -10.61 5.28 9.47
CA HIS A 96 -10.96 4.57 10.70
C HIS A 96 -10.04 3.39 10.98
N ILE A 97 -9.46 2.79 9.94
CA ILE A 97 -8.59 1.60 10.02
C ILE A 97 -7.31 1.82 9.24
N LEU A 98 -6.17 1.41 9.80
CA LEU A 98 -4.89 1.27 9.12
C LEU A 98 -4.42 -0.20 9.21
N LYS A 99 -4.36 -0.89 8.06
CA LYS A 99 -3.78 -2.24 7.92
C LYS A 99 -2.33 -2.06 7.45
N VAL A 100 -1.37 -2.72 8.10
CA VAL A 100 0.06 -2.64 7.75
C VAL A 100 0.65 -4.03 7.47
N GLU A 101 1.63 -4.09 6.57
CA GLU A 101 2.45 -5.28 6.41
C GLU A 101 3.30 -5.55 7.68
N ILE A 102 3.29 -6.81 8.12
CA ILE A 102 4.33 -7.34 9.00
C ILE A 102 5.47 -7.78 8.10
N GLY A 103 6.46 -6.90 7.92
CA GLY A 103 7.59 -7.09 7.02
C GLY A 103 8.27 -8.45 7.20
N GLY A 104 8.60 -9.10 6.08
CA GLY A 104 9.05 -10.49 6.06
C GLY A 104 10.28 -10.74 5.20
N ASP A 105 11.02 -9.68 4.84
CA ASP A 105 12.24 -9.66 4.03
C ASP A 105 12.09 -10.06 2.55
N GLY A 106 10.92 -10.59 2.16
CA GLY A 106 10.59 -10.94 0.78
C GLY A 106 9.94 -9.80 0.00
N GLN A 107 9.86 -9.97 -1.32
CA GLN A 107 9.15 -9.06 -2.24
C GLN A 107 7.64 -9.27 -2.13
N THR A 108 6.88 -8.18 -1.92
CA THR A 108 5.46 -8.26 -1.53
C THR A 108 4.50 -7.39 -2.35
N THR A 109 4.98 -6.52 -3.26
CA THR A 109 4.40 -6.22 -4.61
C THR A 109 5.24 -5.18 -5.35
N ASP A 110 5.65 -4.09 -4.71
CA ASP A 110 6.47 -3.00 -5.29
C ASP A 110 7.86 -2.87 -4.64
N GLY A 111 8.13 -3.67 -3.62
CA GLY A 111 9.43 -3.75 -2.94
C GLY A 111 9.46 -4.86 -1.89
N THR A 112 10.55 -4.92 -1.13
CA THR A 112 10.66 -5.71 0.10
C THR A 112 10.40 -4.84 1.33
N GLU A 113 9.92 -5.45 2.41
CA GLU A 113 9.81 -4.78 3.72
C GLU A 113 10.58 -5.53 4.82
N PRO A 114 11.36 -4.81 5.65
CA PRO A 114 12.29 -5.44 6.58
C PRO A 114 11.57 -6.03 7.79
N SER A 115 11.91 -7.27 8.10
CA SER A 115 11.43 -8.00 9.27
C SER A 115 12.05 -7.50 10.58
N HIS A 116 11.28 -7.56 11.66
CA HIS A 116 11.81 -7.42 13.01
C HIS A 116 12.75 -8.57 13.42
N MET A 117 12.81 -9.69 12.69
CA MET A 117 13.71 -10.83 12.96
C MET A 117 14.34 -11.43 11.69
N HIS A 118 15.35 -10.78 11.10
CA HIS A 118 16.09 -11.31 9.93
C HIS A 118 16.70 -12.69 10.18
N TYR A 119 17.10 -12.97 11.42
CA TYR A 119 17.70 -14.23 11.86
C TYR A 119 17.05 -14.75 13.15
N ALA A 120 17.31 -16.01 13.48
CA ALA A 120 16.65 -16.72 14.59
C ALA A 120 16.89 -16.19 16.01
N LEU A 121 17.77 -15.19 16.17
CA LEU A 121 18.15 -14.54 17.44
C LEU A 121 18.28 -13.01 17.27
N ASP A 122 17.75 -12.46 16.17
CA ASP A 122 17.69 -11.03 15.89
C ASP A 122 16.29 -10.52 16.26
N GLU A 123 16.21 -9.42 17.01
CA GLU A 123 14.96 -8.71 17.30
C GLU A 123 15.21 -7.19 17.22
N ASN A 124 14.62 -6.52 16.23
CA ASN A 124 14.72 -5.07 16.04
C ASN A 124 13.39 -4.45 15.59
N TYR A 125 12.75 -3.74 16.50
CA TYR A 125 11.44 -3.11 16.29
C TYR A 125 11.53 -1.67 15.76
N PHE A 126 12.67 -1.26 15.20
CA PHE A 126 12.90 0.08 14.65
C PHE A 126 13.19 0.11 13.14
N ARG A 127 13.14 -1.05 12.47
CA ARG A 127 13.29 -1.18 11.01
C ARG A 127 12.05 -0.72 10.25
N GLY A 128 12.22 -0.35 8.97
CA GLY A 128 11.13 0.04 8.09
C GLY A 128 10.45 1.35 8.53
N TYR A 129 9.16 1.50 8.22
CA TYR A 129 8.42 2.74 8.46
C TYR A 129 7.00 2.56 8.98
N GLU A 130 6.45 1.34 8.99
CA GLU A 130 5.09 1.09 9.48
C GLU A 130 4.94 1.44 10.98
N TRP A 131 6.00 1.26 11.78
CA TRP A 131 6.05 1.77 13.16
C TRP A 131 5.87 3.28 13.26
N TRP A 132 6.49 4.04 12.34
CA TRP A 132 6.37 5.49 12.27
C TRP A 132 4.98 5.90 11.75
N LEU A 133 4.47 5.22 10.73
CA LEU A 133 3.17 5.51 10.12
C LEU A 133 2.02 5.28 11.10
N MET A 134 2.02 4.15 11.82
CA MET A 134 1.03 3.87 12.87
C MET A 134 1.08 4.90 14.00
N LYS A 135 2.27 5.38 14.40
CA LYS A 135 2.40 6.46 15.40
C LYS A 135 1.86 7.80 14.88
N GLU A 136 2.20 8.20 13.65
CA GLU A 136 1.68 9.45 13.06
C GLU A 136 0.18 9.39 12.74
N ALA A 137 -0.38 8.20 12.54
CA ALA A 137 -1.83 7.96 12.45
C ALA A 137 -2.50 8.08 13.83
N LYS A 138 -2.06 7.33 14.85
CA LYS A 138 -2.59 7.40 16.23
C LYS A 138 -2.50 8.81 16.84
N LYS A 139 -1.45 9.57 16.51
CA LYS A 139 -1.26 10.99 16.89
C LYS A 139 -2.31 11.94 16.30
N ARG A 140 -2.99 11.56 15.21
CA ARG A 140 -4.07 12.32 14.54
C ARG A 140 -5.45 11.80 14.90
N ASN A 141 -5.60 10.48 14.92
CA ASN A 141 -6.79 9.77 15.34
C ASN A 141 -6.41 8.68 16.36
N PRO A 142 -6.46 8.97 17.69
CA PRO A 142 -6.16 7.97 18.72
C PRO A 142 -7.03 6.71 18.64
N ASN A 143 -8.25 6.86 18.10
CA ASN A 143 -9.25 5.81 17.94
C ASN A 143 -9.07 4.99 16.65
N ILE A 144 -8.05 5.25 15.82
CA ILE A 144 -7.82 4.46 14.60
C ILE A 144 -7.54 2.99 14.93
N THR A 145 -8.22 2.07 14.29
CA THR A 145 -8.00 0.62 14.42
C THR A 145 -6.69 0.25 13.73
N LEU A 146 -5.81 -0.49 14.41
CA LEU A 146 -4.55 -0.98 13.85
C LEU A 146 -4.58 -2.48 13.56
N MET A 147 -4.24 -2.86 12.33
CA MET A 147 -4.17 -4.27 11.90
C MET A 147 -2.78 -4.62 11.38
N GLY A 148 -2.25 -5.79 11.74
CA GLY A 148 -1.06 -6.37 11.12
C GLY A 148 -1.38 -7.61 10.28
N LEU A 149 -0.67 -7.82 9.17
CA LEU A 149 -0.75 -9.05 8.36
C LEU A 149 0.61 -9.36 7.72
N PRO A 150 1.15 -10.60 7.80
CA PRO A 150 2.34 -10.99 7.06
C PRO A 150 2.02 -11.32 5.59
N TRP A 151 2.79 -10.76 4.65
CA TRP A 151 2.84 -11.23 3.26
C TRP A 151 3.96 -12.28 3.08
N SER A 152 5.17 -11.97 3.57
CA SER A 152 6.34 -12.86 3.53
C SER A 152 6.81 -13.20 4.96
N PHE A 153 7.80 -14.10 5.09
CA PHE A 153 8.41 -14.44 6.38
C PHE A 153 9.92 -14.68 6.23
N PRO A 154 10.77 -14.37 7.22
CA PRO A 154 12.19 -14.72 7.22
C PRO A 154 12.45 -16.23 7.07
N GLY A 155 13.40 -16.60 6.21
CA GLY A 155 13.65 -17.99 5.78
C GLY A 155 13.99 -18.98 6.91
N TRP A 156 14.48 -18.49 8.06
CA TRP A 156 14.89 -19.33 9.20
C TRP A 156 13.72 -19.95 9.96
N LEU A 157 12.50 -19.41 9.78
CA LEU A 157 11.26 -19.93 10.36
C LEU A 157 10.85 -21.25 9.71
N GLY A 158 11.05 -21.39 8.39
CA GLY A 158 10.68 -22.57 7.60
C GLY A 158 11.62 -23.76 7.74
N LYS A 159 12.69 -23.65 8.53
CA LYS A 159 13.65 -24.74 8.87
C LYS A 159 14.16 -25.54 7.66
N GLY A 160 14.43 -24.84 6.55
CA GLY A 160 14.93 -25.43 5.30
C GLY A 160 13.87 -25.60 4.20
N PHE A 161 12.60 -25.34 4.51
CA PHE A 161 11.50 -25.33 3.53
C PHE A 161 10.96 -23.92 3.31
N ASN A 162 10.42 -23.68 2.11
CA ASN A 162 9.71 -22.44 1.75
C ASN A 162 8.25 -22.46 2.26
N TRP A 163 8.06 -22.68 3.58
CA TRP A 163 6.72 -22.87 4.17
C TRP A 163 6.68 -22.45 5.65
N PRO A 164 5.73 -21.59 6.08
CA PRO A 164 5.74 -21.03 7.43
C PRO A 164 5.15 -21.98 8.48
N TYR A 165 4.34 -22.97 8.11
CA TYR A 165 3.68 -23.87 9.05
C TYR A 165 4.52 -25.10 9.44
N VAL A 166 5.80 -25.15 9.06
CA VAL A 166 6.75 -26.23 9.47
C VAL A 166 6.91 -26.29 11.00
N ASN A 167 6.80 -25.14 11.68
CA ASN A 167 6.69 -25.10 13.14
C ASN A 167 5.68 -24.01 13.55
N LEU A 168 4.43 -24.43 13.77
CA LEU A 168 3.30 -23.56 14.11
C LEU A 168 3.61 -22.63 15.29
N GLN A 169 4.27 -23.15 16.33
CA GLN A 169 4.58 -22.40 17.55
C GLN A 169 5.67 -21.36 17.32
N LEU A 170 6.66 -21.64 16.46
CA LEU A 170 7.73 -20.71 16.13
C LEU A 170 7.22 -19.55 15.27
N THR A 171 6.38 -19.83 14.27
CA THR A 171 5.77 -18.79 13.44
C THR A 171 4.77 -17.95 14.25
N ALA A 172 4.00 -18.57 15.17
CA ALA A 172 3.16 -17.82 16.09
C ALA A 172 3.99 -16.98 17.09
N TYR A 173 5.16 -17.45 17.54
CA TYR A 173 6.08 -16.64 18.35
C TYR A 173 6.55 -15.41 17.55
N TYR A 174 7.00 -15.58 16.31
CA TYR A 174 7.45 -14.49 15.43
C TYR A 174 6.37 -13.40 15.28
N VAL A 175 5.14 -13.80 14.95
CA VAL A 175 4.01 -12.87 14.76
C VAL A 175 3.58 -12.21 16.08
N VAL A 176 3.55 -12.94 17.19
CA VAL A 176 3.17 -12.35 18.49
C VAL A 176 4.26 -11.43 19.04
N SER A 177 5.55 -11.71 18.77
CA SER A 177 6.65 -10.82 19.15
C SER A 177 6.56 -9.45 18.44
N TRP A 178 6.10 -9.41 17.18
CA TRP A 178 5.78 -8.15 16.49
C TRP A 178 4.73 -7.32 17.27
N ILE A 179 3.67 -7.95 17.75
CA ILE A 179 2.59 -7.29 18.51
C ILE A 179 3.08 -6.82 19.89
N VAL A 180 3.89 -7.63 20.58
CA VAL A 180 4.50 -7.26 21.86
C VAL A 180 5.46 -6.08 21.68
N GLY A 181 6.29 -6.10 20.62
CA GLY A 181 7.19 -5.01 20.27
C GLY A 181 6.47 -3.72 19.89
N ALA A 182 5.35 -3.82 19.15
CA ALA A 182 4.47 -2.68 18.84
C ALA A 182 4.09 -1.90 20.10
N LYS A 183 3.64 -2.63 21.14
CA LYS A 183 3.24 -2.01 22.41
C LYS A 183 4.44 -1.55 23.23
N TYR A 184 5.47 -2.38 23.36
CA TYR A 184 6.60 -2.08 24.25
C TYR A 184 7.50 -0.92 23.75
N TYR A 185 7.78 -0.85 22.44
CA TYR A 185 8.70 0.16 21.88
C TYR A 185 8.00 1.40 21.33
N HIS A 186 6.69 1.35 21.04
CA HIS A 186 5.97 2.44 20.36
C HIS A 186 4.63 2.84 21.01
N ASP A 187 4.25 2.21 22.12
CA ASP A 187 2.93 2.32 22.78
C ASP A 187 1.73 1.94 21.89
N LEU A 188 1.97 1.26 20.76
CA LEU A 188 0.94 0.90 19.79
C LEU A 188 0.18 -0.35 20.24
N ASP A 189 -1.09 -0.16 20.57
CA ASP A 189 -2.02 -1.27 20.71
C ASP A 189 -2.53 -1.70 19.33
N ILE A 190 -2.10 -2.88 18.89
CA ILE A 190 -2.67 -3.59 17.73
C ILE A 190 -4.02 -4.18 18.13
N ASP A 191 -5.01 -4.08 17.25
CA ASP A 191 -6.39 -4.52 17.45
C ASP A 191 -6.70 -5.84 16.73
N TYR A 192 -6.15 -6.03 15.53
CA TYR A 192 -6.35 -7.22 14.70
C TYR A 192 -5.03 -7.82 14.18
N ILE A 193 -4.98 -9.15 14.08
CA ILE A 193 -3.90 -9.89 13.44
C ILE A 193 -4.45 -10.84 12.36
N GLY A 194 -3.87 -10.77 11.16
CA GLY A 194 -4.17 -11.66 10.04
C GLY A 194 -3.26 -12.89 9.97
N ILE A 195 -3.47 -13.75 8.97
CA ILE A 195 -2.82 -15.07 8.87
C ILE A 195 -1.61 -15.07 7.91
N TRP A 196 -1.85 -15.08 6.60
CA TRP A 196 -0.80 -15.03 5.57
C TRP A 196 -1.41 -14.56 4.23
N ASN A 197 -1.05 -13.36 3.77
CA ASN A 197 -1.78 -12.64 2.72
C ASN A 197 -1.90 -13.45 1.41
N GLU A 198 -3.14 -13.71 0.96
CA GLU A 198 -3.47 -14.45 -0.26
C GLU A 198 -2.80 -15.83 -0.38
N ARG A 199 -2.48 -16.47 0.75
CA ARG A 199 -1.93 -17.83 0.78
C ARG A 199 -2.85 -18.76 1.57
N THR A 200 -2.52 -20.05 1.58
CA THR A 200 -3.27 -21.05 2.32
C THR A 200 -3.12 -20.81 3.82
N PHE A 201 -4.21 -20.84 4.58
CA PHE A 201 -4.17 -20.87 6.03
C PHE A 201 -3.95 -22.29 6.56
N ASP A 202 -3.53 -22.42 7.81
CA ASP A 202 -3.51 -23.68 8.54
C ASP A 202 -4.42 -23.54 9.78
N SER A 203 -5.41 -24.41 9.90
CA SER A 203 -6.42 -24.34 10.98
C SER A 203 -5.81 -24.50 12.37
N ASP A 204 -4.73 -25.27 12.50
CA ASP A 204 -4.05 -25.48 13.77
C ASP A 204 -3.02 -24.39 14.06
N TYR A 205 -2.42 -23.76 13.03
CA TYR A 205 -1.71 -22.48 13.18
C TYR A 205 -2.62 -21.42 13.80
N ILE A 206 -3.84 -21.23 13.28
CA ILE A 206 -4.80 -20.23 13.81
C ILE A 206 -5.10 -20.49 15.30
N LYS A 207 -5.33 -21.76 15.67
CA LYS A 207 -5.55 -22.17 17.07
C LYS A 207 -4.29 -21.99 17.93
N VAL A 208 -3.08 -22.22 17.39
CA VAL A 208 -1.80 -21.95 18.08
C VAL A 208 -1.60 -20.45 18.29
N LEU A 209 -1.88 -19.62 17.29
CA LEU A 209 -1.78 -18.15 17.36
C LEU A 209 -2.70 -17.60 18.45
N ARG A 210 -3.98 -18.03 18.50
CA ARG A 210 -4.91 -17.66 19.58
C ARG A 210 -4.39 -18.04 20.97
N ARG A 211 -3.82 -19.24 21.11
CA ARG A 211 -3.21 -19.70 22.37
C ARG A 211 -1.98 -18.86 22.76
N MET A 212 -1.12 -18.51 21.80
CA MET A 212 0.07 -17.68 22.02
C MET A 212 -0.31 -16.26 22.45
N LEU A 213 -1.27 -15.63 21.77
CA LEU A 213 -1.84 -14.33 22.16
C LEU A 213 -2.37 -14.38 23.60
N ASN A 214 -3.18 -15.38 23.93
CA ASN A 214 -3.77 -15.51 25.26
C ASN A 214 -2.72 -15.79 26.36
N TYR A 215 -1.64 -16.49 26.03
CA TYR A 215 -0.50 -16.72 26.93
C TYR A 215 0.28 -15.42 27.22
N GLN A 216 0.42 -14.55 26.22
CA GLN A 216 1.10 -13.25 26.34
C GLN A 216 0.20 -12.11 26.85
N GLY A 217 -1.00 -12.39 27.37
CA GLY A 217 -1.93 -11.35 27.87
C GLY A 217 -2.59 -10.50 26.77
N LEU A 218 -2.58 -10.97 25.53
CA LEU A 218 -3.13 -10.29 24.35
C LEU A 218 -4.53 -10.82 23.99
N GLN A 219 -5.37 -11.14 24.99
CA GLN A 219 -6.73 -11.65 24.75
C GLN A 219 -7.59 -10.68 23.93
N ARG A 220 -7.34 -9.37 24.04
CA ARG A 220 -8.05 -8.32 23.28
C ARG A 220 -7.81 -8.35 21.76
N VAL A 221 -6.68 -8.91 21.30
CA VAL A 221 -6.28 -8.84 19.90
C VAL A 221 -7.10 -9.86 19.13
N LYS A 222 -7.85 -9.39 18.15
CA LYS A 222 -8.79 -10.19 17.36
C LYS A 222 -8.06 -10.88 16.19
N ILE A 223 -8.57 -12.03 15.76
CA ILE A 223 -8.05 -12.74 14.58
C ILE A 223 -8.99 -12.49 13.39
N ILE A 224 -8.42 -11.99 12.30
CA ILE A 224 -9.06 -11.97 10.98
C ILE A 224 -8.48 -13.10 10.11
N ALA A 225 -9.34 -13.79 9.36
CA ALA A 225 -8.91 -14.86 8.47
C ALA A 225 -9.76 -14.92 7.19
N SER A 226 -9.24 -15.34 6.03
CA SER A 226 -7.83 -15.70 5.78
C SER A 226 -7.06 -14.66 4.95
N ASP A 227 -7.63 -13.47 4.72
CA ASP A 227 -7.10 -12.44 3.80
C ASP A 227 -6.82 -13.06 2.41
N ASN A 228 -7.88 -13.67 1.85
CA ASN A 228 -7.89 -14.46 0.61
C ASN A 228 -9.34 -14.53 0.08
N LEU A 229 -9.73 -15.57 -0.65
CA LEU A 229 -11.14 -15.83 -0.99
C LEU A 229 -11.99 -16.23 0.23
N TRP A 230 -13.32 -16.12 0.11
CA TRP A 230 -14.30 -16.56 1.12
C TRP A 230 -14.16 -18.03 1.53
N GLU A 231 -13.67 -18.87 0.63
CA GLU A 231 -13.47 -20.31 0.84
C GLU A 231 -11.99 -20.67 0.65
N PRO A 232 -11.46 -21.67 1.40
CA PRO A 232 -12.20 -22.63 2.23
C PRO A 232 -12.41 -22.20 3.70
N ILE A 233 -12.13 -20.94 4.07
CA ILE A 233 -12.16 -20.51 5.48
C ILE A 233 -13.57 -20.57 6.08
N ALA A 234 -14.60 -20.11 5.35
CA ALA A 234 -15.97 -20.11 5.84
C ALA A 234 -16.52 -21.54 6.06
N ALA A 235 -16.40 -22.43 5.07
CA ALA A 235 -16.77 -23.83 5.24
C ALA A 235 -15.97 -24.54 6.34
N SER A 236 -14.67 -24.22 6.49
CA SER A 236 -13.84 -24.79 7.57
C SER A 236 -14.33 -24.40 8.96
N MET A 237 -14.80 -23.16 9.13
CA MET A 237 -15.38 -22.68 10.40
C MET A 237 -16.72 -23.37 10.72
N LEU A 238 -17.55 -23.68 9.71
CA LEU A 238 -18.78 -24.45 9.94
C LEU A 238 -18.53 -25.91 10.35
N LEU A 239 -17.35 -26.46 10.03
CA LEU A 239 -16.96 -27.84 10.33
C LEU A 239 -16.11 -27.99 11.61
N ASP A 240 -15.47 -26.92 12.08
CA ASP A 240 -14.61 -26.90 13.28
C ASP A 240 -15.06 -25.81 14.27
N PRO A 241 -15.83 -26.17 15.32
CA PRO A 241 -16.34 -25.21 16.31
C PRO A 241 -15.25 -24.48 17.11
N GLU A 242 -14.05 -25.07 17.27
CA GLU A 242 -12.94 -24.35 17.92
C GLU A 242 -12.31 -23.35 16.93
N LEU A 243 -12.23 -23.66 15.63
CA LEU A 243 -11.82 -22.68 14.61
C LEU A 243 -12.81 -21.51 14.51
N LEU A 244 -14.12 -21.80 14.49
CA LEU A 244 -15.20 -20.79 14.54
C LEU A 244 -15.10 -19.87 15.75
N LYS A 245 -14.68 -20.41 16.90
CA LYS A 245 -14.56 -19.70 18.18
C LYS A 245 -13.33 -18.81 18.29
N VAL A 246 -12.23 -19.14 17.59
CA VAL A 246 -10.97 -18.37 17.70
C VAL A 246 -10.79 -17.28 16.63
N ILE A 247 -11.61 -17.28 15.58
CA ILE A 247 -11.65 -16.25 14.53
C ILE A 247 -12.78 -15.26 14.83
N ASP A 248 -12.49 -13.96 14.82
CA ASP A 248 -13.46 -12.88 15.03
C ASP A 248 -14.00 -12.35 13.68
N VAL A 249 -13.06 -12.21 12.75
CA VAL A 249 -13.08 -11.67 11.37
C VAL A 249 -13.15 -12.66 10.19
N ILE A 250 -14.15 -12.69 9.30
CA ILE A 250 -13.89 -13.23 7.94
C ILE A 250 -13.48 -12.09 7.02
N GLY A 251 -12.19 -12.04 6.68
CA GLY A 251 -11.59 -11.09 5.76
C GLY A 251 -11.39 -11.70 4.37
N ALA A 252 -12.08 -11.14 3.37
CA ALA A 252 -12.01 -11.56 1.98
C ALA A 252 -11.43 -10.46 1.07
N HIS A 253 -10.73 -10.88 0.02
CA HIS A 253 -10.06 -10.01 -0.95
C HIS A 253 -10.87 -9.90 -2.25
N TYR A 254 -10.94 -8.68 -2.81
CA TYR A 254 -11.60 -8.34 -4.08
C TYR A 254 -12.97 -9.03 -4.30
N PRO A 255 -13.90 -8.99 -3.33
CA PRO A 255 -15.09 -9.85 -3.27
C PRO A 255 -16.18 -9.52 -4.32
N GLY A 256 -15.97 -8.51 -5.17
CA GLY A 256 -16.94 -8.11 -6.19
C GLY A 256 -18.29 -7.68 -5.60
N THR A 257 -18.28 -7.08 -4.40
CA THR A 257 -19.46 -6.75 -3.56
C THR A 257 -20.23 -7.93 -2.96
N HIS A 258 -19.94 -9.18 -3.32
CA HIS A 258 -20.73 -10.35 -2.91
C HIS A 258 -20.05 -11.21 -1.84
N THR A 259 -20.85 -11.91 -1.04
CA THR A 259 -20.38 -12.95 -0.11
C THR A 259 -21.05 -14.30 -0.40
N VAL A 260 -20.49 -15.37 0.16
CA VAL A 260 -21.00 -16.74 0.00
C VAL A 260 -21.98 -17.12 1.13
N LYS A 261 -22.78 -18.17 0.87
CA LYS A 261 -23.77 -18.69 1.83
C LYS A 261 -23.13 -19.06 3.16
N ASP A 262 -22.01 -19.78 3.11
CA ASP A 262 -21.42 -20.40 4.30
C ASP A 262 -20.75 -19.36 5.20
N ALA A 263 -20.16 -18.31 4.61
CA ALA A 263 -19.67 -17.14 5.36
C ALA A 263 -20.80 -16.47 6.15
N ARG A 264 -22.00 -16.31 5.57
CA ARG A 264 -23.17 -15.79 6.29
C ARG A 264 -23.64 -16.72 7.40
N LEU A 265 -23.55 -18.04 7.22
CA LEU A 265 -23.90 -19.04 8.24
C LEU A 265 -22.94 -19.08 9.43
N THR A 266 -21.72 -18.53 9.32
CA THR A 266 -20.82 -18.39 10.49
C THR A 266 -21.26 -17.29 11.47
N GLU A 267 -22.23 -16.46 11.07
CA GLU A 267 -22.71 -15.24 11.75
C GLU A 267 -21.65 -14.16 12.03
N LYS A 268 -20.40 -14.36 11.57
CA LYS A 268 -19.29 -13.43 11.78
C LYS A 268 -19.50 -12.08 11.09
N LYS A 269 -18.71 -11.10 11.55
CA LYS A 269 -18.37 -9.91 10.77
C LYS A 269 -17.65 -10.37 9.50
N LEU A 270 -18.04 -9.76 8.38
CA LEU A 270 -17.52 -10.05 7.05
C LEU A 270 -16.92 -8.75 6.53
N TRP A 271 -15.65 -8.72 6.17
CA TRP A 271 -14.97 -7.51 5.69
C TRP A 271 -14.37 -7.75 4.30
N SER A 272 -14.41 -6.73 3.45
CA SER A 272 -13.52 -6.67 2.28
C SER A 272 -12.16 -6.19 2.80
N SER A 273 -11.30 -7.13 3.22
CA SER A 273 -10.04 -6.82 3.91
C SER A 273 -8.91 -6.42 2.96
N GLU A 274 -9.15 -6.53 1.64
CA GLU A 274 -8.40 -5.84 0.60
C GLU A 274 -9.30 -5.61 -0.63
N ASP A 275 -9.35 -4.37 -1.11
CA ASP A 275 -10.21 -3.91 -2.20
C ASP A 275 -9.54 -2.74 -2.95
N PHE A 276 -10.25 -2.07 -3.85
CA PHE A 276 -9.79 -0.92 -4.65
C PHE A 276 -8.71 -1.27 -5.70
N SER A 277 -7.42 -1.30 -5.37
CA SER A 277 -6.27 -1.59 -6.25
C SER A 277 -6.31 -0.93 -7.66
N THR A 278 -6.95 0.23 -7.78
CA THR A 278 -7.27 0.87 -9.07
C THR A 278 -6.57 2.22 -9.17
N LEU A 279 -6.13 2.59 -10.38
CA LEU A 279 -5.51 3.89 -10.66
C LEU A 279 -6.38 5.04 -10.12
N ASN A 280 -5.80 5.90 -9.30
CA ASN A 280 -6.48 6.89 -8.46
C ASN A 280 -7.06 8.13 -9.18
N ASN A 281 -7.40 7.98 -10.46
CA ASN A 281 -8.19 8.94 -11.22
C ASN A 281 -9.70 8.80 -10.89
N ASP A 282 -10.54 9.51 -11.63
CA ASP A 282 -12.00 9.51 -11.39
C ASP A 282 -12.68 8.15 -11.65
N VAL A 283 -12.09 7.28 -12.47
CA VAL A 283 -12.57 5.88 -12.64
C VAL A 283 -12.27 5.06 -11.39
N GLY A 284 -11.09 5.23 -10.78
CA GLY A 284 -10.78 4.67 -9.47
C GLY A 284 -11.70 5.22 -8.38
N ALA A 285 -11.96 6.53 -8.39
CA ALA A 285 -12.86 7.18 -7.44
C ALA A 285 -14.30 6.65 -7.53
N GLY A 286 -14.85 6.51 -8.74
CA GLY A 286 -16.17 5.89 -8.96
C GLY A 286 -16.21 4.41 -8.59
N CYS A 287 -15.10 3.67 -8.80
CA CYS A 287 -14.97 2.29 -8.31
C CYS A 287 -15.05 2.24 -6.78
N TRP A 288 -14.31 3.11 -6.09
CA TRP A 288 -14.27 3.21 -4.62
C TRP A 288 -15.64 3.59 -4.04
N ALA A 289 -16.29 4.62 -4.59
CA ALA A 289 -17.60 5.10 -4.13
C ALA A 289 -18.65 3.97 -4.17
N ARG A 290 -18.67 3.22 -5.28
CA ARG A 290 -19.59 2.11 -5.49
C ARG A 290 -19.33 0.95 -4.53
N VAL A 291 -18.08 0.51 -4.35
CA VAL A 291 -17.81 -0.64 -3.45
C VAL A 291 -18.06 -0.29 -1.98
N LEU A 292 -17.83 0.95 -1.54
CA LEU A 292 -18.11 1.39 -0.17
C LEU A 292 -19.58 1.20 0.23
N ASN A 293 -20.53 1.54 -0.65
CA ASN A 293 -21.95 1.27 -0.41
C ASN A 293 -22.28 -0.21 -0.67
N GLN A 294 -21.91 -0.74 -1.83
CA GLN A 294 -22.44 -2.02 -2.31
C GLN A 294 -21.83 -3.24 -1.63
N ASN A 295 -20.63 -3.15 -1.03
CA ASN A 295 -20.06 -4.24 -0.21
C ASN A 295 -20.98 -4.60 0.97
N TYR A 296 -21.62 -3.60 1.61
CA TYR A 296 -22.63 -3.88 2.64
C TYR A 296 -23.94 -4.44 2.03
N ILE A 297 -24.50 -3.76 1.03
CA ILE A 297 -25.81 -4.08 0.45
C ILE A 297 -25.84 -5.48 -0.19
N ASN A 298 -24.81 -5.83 -0.95
CA ASN A 298 -24.75 -7.08 -1.73
C ASN A 298 -24.07 -8.23 -0.97
N GLY A 299 -23.24 -7.92 0.03
CA GLY A 299 -22.32 -8.85 0.67
C GLY A 299 -22.37 -8.90 2.19
N TYR A 300 -23.23 -8.10 2.85
CA TYR A 300 -23.29 -7.96 4.31
C TYR A 300 -21.94 -7.54 4.93
N MET A 301 -21.06 -6.93 4.12
CA MET A 301 -19.72 -6.56 4.55
C MET A 301 -19.72 -5.23 5.31
N THR A 302 -19.01 -5.23 6.43
CA THR A 302 -19.16 -4.23 7.50
C THR A 302 -17.94 -3.31 7.65
N SER A 303 -16.86 -3.63 6.94
CA SER A 303 -15.70 -2.79 6.68
C SER A 303 -15.20 -3.07 5.25
N THR A 304 -14.51 -2.09 4.66
CA THR A 304 -13.80 -2.22 3.37
C THR A 304 -12.46 -1.47 3.49
N ILE A 305 -11.38 -2.12 3.04
CA ILE A 305 -10.00 -1.62 3.20
C ILE A 305 -9.32 -1.54 1.82
N ALA A 306 -8.98 -0.33 1.38
CA ALA A 306 -8.33 -0.11 0.08
C ALA A 306 -6.84 -0.52 0.09
N TRP A 307 -6.41 -1.36 -0.84
CA TRP A 307 -5.00 -1.40 -1.24
C TRP A 307 -4.77 -0.34 -2.34
N ASN A 308 -3.93 0.69 -2.17
CA ASN A 308 -3.14 1.06 -1.00
C ASN A 308 -3.47 2.48 -0.45
N LEU A 309 -2.90 2.80 0.71
CA LEU A 309 -3.11 4.04 1.45
C LEU A 309 -2.69 5.28 0.64
N VAL A 310 -1.51 5.24 0.05
CA VAL A 310 -0.92 6.37 -0.68
C VAL A 310 0.17 5.85 -1.61
N ALA A 311 0.13 6.29 -2.87
CA ALA A 311 1.13 5.91 -3.85
C ALA A 311 2.44 6.67 -3.60
N SER A 312 3.30 6.08 -2.75
CA SER A 312 4.63 6.59 -2.40
C SER A 312 5.73 5.61 -2.83
N TYR A 313 5.61 5.15 -4.07
CA TYR A 313 6.54 4.25 -4.76
C TYR A 313 6.73 4.72 -6.21
N TYR A 314 7.76 4.25 -6.90
CA TYR A 314 8.01 4.66 -8.28
C TYR A 314 6.89 4.17 -9.22
N GLU A 315 6.20 5.08 -9.90
CA GLU A 315 5.02 4.81 -10.76
C GLU A 315 5.23 3.78 -11.90
N GLN A 316 6.46 3.36 -12.20
CA GLN A 316 6.78 2.34 -13.20
C GLN A 316 7.04 0.94 -12.62
N LEU A 317 6.90 0.79 -11.30
CA LEU A 317 6.68 -0.48 -10.61
C LEU A 317 5.24 -1.00 -10.93
N PRO A 318 4.87 -2.22 -10.51
CA PRO A 318 3.47 -2.66 -10.55
C PRO A 318 2.48 -1.61 -9.98
N TYR A 319 1.23 -1.67 -10.43
CA TYR A 319 0.11 -0.88 -9.89
C TYR A 319 0.42 0.60 -9.57
N GLY A 320 1.21 1.26 -10.42
CA GLY A 320 1.60 2.67 -10.23
C GLY A 320 0.37 3.57 -10.06
N ARG A 321 0.36 4.35 -8.97
CA ARG A 321 -0.75 5.23 -8.55
C ARG A 321 -2.08 4.51 -8.23
N CYS A 322 -2.04 3.28 -7.72
CA CYS A 322 -3.20 2.61 -7.12
C CYS A 322 -3.40 2.90 -5.61
N GLY A 323 -2.96 4.07 -5.12
CA GLY A 323 -3.16 4.51 -3.74
C GLY A 323 -4.19 5.63 -3.61
N LEU A 324 -4.90 5.77 -2.47
CA LEU A 324 -5.98 6.76 -2.31
C LEU A 324 -5.57 8.20 -2.64
N MET A 325 -4.29 8.55 -2.49
CA MET A 325 -3.66 9.76 -3.03
C MET A 325 -2.24 9.47 -3.58
N THR A 326 -1.62 10.45 -4.25
CA THR A 326 -0.27 10.28 -4.86
C THR A 326 0.78 11.12 -4.12
N ALA A 327 1.87 10.49 -3.67
CA ALA A 327 3.00 11.13 -2.98
C ALA A 327 4.34 10.45 -3.33
N GLN A 328 4.69 10.46 -4.62
CA GLN A 328 5.83 9.73 -5.20
C GLN A 328 7.09 10.58 -5.47
N GLU A 329 7.17 11.83 -5.01
CA GLU A 329 8.26 12.78 -5.29
C GLU A 329 8.79 13.52 -4.04
N PRO A 330 9.40 12.84 -3.05
CA PRO A 330 9.96 13.51 -1.88
C PRO A 330 11.05 14.54 -2.21
N TRP A 331 11.76 14.37 -3.33
CA TRP A 331 12.79 15.31 -3.81
C TRP A 331 12.22 16.65 -4.32
N SER A 332 10.93 16.72 -4.67
CA SER A 332 10.27 17.96 -5.08
C SER A 332 9.32 18.50 -4.01
N GLY A 333 8.82 17.62 -3.12
CA GLY A 333 7.73 17.93 -2.18
C GLY A 333 6.35 17.92 -2.84
N HIS A 334 6.25 17.56 -4.13
CA HIS A 334 4.97 17.49 -4.85
C HIS A 334 4.14 16.30 -4.36
N TYR A 335 2.86 16.53 -4.12
CA TYR A 335 1.85 15.48 -3.90
C TYR A 335 0.52 15.91 -4.53
N VAL A 336 -0.37 14.94 -4.75
CA VAL A 336 -1.71 15.18 -5.31
C VAL A 336 -2.75 14.59 -4.38
N VAL A 337 -3.72 15.40 -3.96
CA VAL A 337 -4.89 14.96 -3.17
C VAL A 337 -5.98 14.52 -4.14
N GLU A 338 -5.87 13.26 -4.55
CA GLU A 338 -6.68 12.65 -5.60
C GLU A 338 -8.16 12.47 -5.20
N SER A 339 -9.03 12.25 -6.19
CA SER A 339 -10.48 12.07 -5.99
C SER A 339 -10.87 11.03 -4.91
N PRO A 340 -10.21 9.85 -4.76
CA PRO A 340 -10.55 8.86 -3.74
C PRO A 340 -10.44 9.33 -2.27
N ILE A 341 -9.63 10.36 -1.96
CA ILE A 341 -9.61 10.98 -0.62
C ILE A 341 -10.97 11.56 -0.26
N TRP A 342 -11.61 12.23 -1.22
CA TRP A 342 -12.90 12.88 -1.02
C TRP A 342 -14.05 11.87 -1.02
N ILE A 343 -13.99 10.85 -1.87
CA ILE A 343 -14.90 9.70 -1.82
C ILE A 343 -14.86 9.02 -0.45
N SER A 344 -13.66 8.83 0.13
CA SER A 344 -13.53 8.27 1.48
C SER A 344 -14.20 9.17 2.53
N ALA A 345 -13.98 10.49 2.43
CA ALA A 345 -14.54 11.48 3.35
C ALA A 345 -16.08 11.52 3.40
N HIS A 346 -16.76 11.20 2.29
CA HIS A 346 -18.22 11.08 2.22
C HIS A 346 -18.79 10.01 3.17
N THR A 347 -17.98 9.00 3.55
CA THR A 347 -18.31 8.02 4.58
C THR A 347 -17.67 8.39 5.91
N THR A 348 -16.34 8.56 5.94
CA THR A 348 -15.55 8.53 7.18
C THR A 348 -15.71 9.73 8.10
N GLN A 349 -16.06 10.91 7.57
CA GLN A 349 -16.35 12.09 8.40
C GLN A 349 -17.75 12.05 9.03
N PHE A 350 -18.60 11.11 8.61
CA PHE A 350 -20.03 11.10 8.94
C PHE A 350 -20.51 9.77 9.54
N THR A 351 -19.60 8.82 9.75
CA THR A 351 -19.81 7.54 10.45
C THR A 351 -18.58 7.24 11.32
N GLN A 352 -18.70 6.36 12.31
CA GLN A 352 -17.58 5.83 13.10
C GLN A 352 -17.79 4.33 13.38
N PRO A 353 -16.73 3.53 13.63
CA PRO A 353 -16.88 2.16 14.09
C PRO A 353 -17.80 2.07 15.32
N GLY A 354 -18.70 1.08 15.34
CA GLY A 354 -19.75 0.93 16.37
C GLY A 354 -21.07 1.65 16.05
N TRP A 355 -21.15 2.42 14.97
CA TRP A 355 -22.44 2.81 14.36
C TRP A 355 -23.15 1.57 13.79
N TYR A 356 -24.45 1.66 13.56
CA TYR A 356 -25.23 0.59 12.93
C TYR A 356 -25.82 1.06 11.60
N TYR A 357 -25.77 0.19 10.58
CA TYR A 357 -26.59 0.36 9.39
C TYR A 357 -28.07 0.15 9.73
N LEU A 358 -28.96 0.86 9.04
CA LEU A 358 -30.39 0.52 9.04
C LEU A 358 -30.64 -0.79 8.27
N LYS A 359 -31.82 -1.39 8.46
CA LYS A 359 -32.31 -2.47 7.58
C LYS A 359 -32.70 -1.94 6.19
N THR A 360 -33.15 -0.70 6.13
CA THR A 360 -33.55 0.02 4.91
C THR A 360 -32.34 0.56 4.16
N VAL A 361 -31.66 -0.31 3.41
CA VAL A 361 -30.60 0.03 2.44
C VAL A 361 -30.87 -0.70 1.12
N GLY A 362 -30.32 -0.23 0.00
CA GLY A 362 -30.55 -0.93 -1.27
C GLY A 362 -30.07 -0.23 -2.52
N HIS A 363 -30.50 -0.77 -3.67
CA HIS A 363 -30.27 -0.20 -5.00
C HIS A 363 -31.36 0.81 -5.37
N LEU A 364 -30.99 1.79 -6.19
CA LEU A 364 -31.93 2.72 -6.80
C LEU A 364 -32.51 2.15 -8.09
N GLU A 365 -33.74 2.53 -8.44
CA GLU A 365 -34.52 1.98 -9.55
C GLU A 365 -33.81 2.13 -10.90
N LYS A 366 -33.02 3.20 -11.06
CA LYS A 366 -32.35 3.59 -12.31
C LYS A 366 -30.83 3.41 -12.27
N GLY A 367 -30.32 2.69 -11.26
CA GLY A 367 -28.89 2.48 -11.01
C GLY A 367 -28.34 3.38 -9.90
N GLY A 368 -27.25 2.93 -9.27
CA GLY A 368 -26.75 3.47 -8.01
C GLY A 368 -27.32 2.76 -6.77
N SER A 369 -26.83 3.12 -5.60
CA SER A 369 -27.14 2.46 -4.33
C SER A 369 -27.09 3.43 -3.13
N TYR A 370 -27.86 3.13 -2.09
CA TYR A 370 -27.94 3.95 -0.88
C TYR A 370 -27.76 3.11 0.39
N VAL A 371 -27.01 3.68 1.34
CA VAL A 371 -26.91 3.18 2.71
C VAL A 371 -27.30 4.26 3.71
N ALA A 372 -27.83 3.85 4.86
CA ALA A 372 -28.15 4.73 5.98
C ALA A 372 -27.62 4.12 7.28
N LEU A 373 -27.04 4.96 8.15
CA LEU A 373 -26.43 4.57 9.42
C LEU A 373 -26.81 5.52 10.55
N THR A 374 -26.86 5.00 11.78
CA THR A 374 -27.11 5.76 13.02
C THR A 374 -26.13 5.36 14.13
N ASP A 375 -25.94 6.28 15.09
CA ASP A 375 -25.21 6.05 16.35
C ASP A 375 -26.12 5.59 17.50
N GLY A 376 -27.44 5.54 17.30
CA GLY A 376 -28.41 5.27 18.38
C GLY A 376 -28.59 6.41 19.39
N LEU A 377 -27.95 7.58 19.15
CA LEU A 377 -28.09 8.80 19.96
C LEU A 377 -28.94 9.87 19.25
N GLY A 378 -29.52 9.52 18.09
CA GLY A 378 -30.37 10.39 17.28
C GLY A 378 -29.66 11.02 16.07
N ASN A 379 -28.39 10.66 15.79
CA ASN A 379 -27.78 11.04 14.51
C ASN A 379 -28.16 10.05 13.41
N LEU A 380 -28.26 10.58 12.18
CA LEU A 380 -28.53 9.83 10.97
C LEU A 380 -27.57 10.32 9.88
N THR A 381 -26.95 9.38 9.17
CA THR A 381 -26.13 9.63 7.98
C THR A 381 -26.61 8.74 6.85
N ILE A 382 -26.91 9.33 5.69
CA ILE A 382 -27.36 8.66 4.46
C ILE A 382 -26.31 8.94 3.38
N ILE A 383 -25.82 7.90 2.71
CA ILE A 383 -24.77 7.99 1.67
C ILE A 383 -25.33 7.36 0.39
N ILE A 384 -25.33 8.12 -0.70
CA ILE A 384 -26.08 7.80 -1.92
C ILE A 384 -25.17 7.92 -3.16
N GLU A 385 -25.02 6.83 -3.90
CA GLU A 385 -24.47 6.69 -5.26
C GLU A 385 -25.69 6.61 -6.22
N THR A 386 -25.80 7.41 -7.29
CA THR A 386 -27.14 7.93 -7.66
C THR A 386 -27.61 7.92 -9.11
N MET A 387 -28.93 7.69 -9.32
CA MET A 387 -29.77 8.27 -10.39
C MET A 387 -31.27 8.40 -9.98
N LEU A 388 -31.87 9.59 -10.23
CA LEU A 388 -33.26 10.11 -10.13
C LEU A 388 -34.49 9.20 -9.74
N PRO A 389 -35.61 9.74 -9.20
CA PRO A 389 -35.87 10.74 -8.10
C PRO A 389 -37.06 10.23 -7.17
N ASP A 390 -37.90 10.90 -6.32
CA ASP A 390 -38.06 12.22 -5.64
C ASP A 390 -39.27 12.25 -4.61
N GLY A 391 -39.32 13.15 -3.59
CA GLY A 391 -40.57 13.91 -3.27
C GLY A 391 -41.21 14.02 -1.84
N SER A 392 -40.80 15.00 -1.00
CA SER A 392 -41.53 15.66 0.14
C SER A 392 -41.85 14.88 1.45
N ASP A 393 -41.74 15.58 2.60
CA ASP A 393 -41.53 15.13 4.00
C ASP A 393 -40.42 14.06 4.20
N SER A 394 -40.36 13.09 3.30
CA SER A 394 -39.11 12.73 2.63
C SER A 394 -38.44 13.95 1.94
N PHE A 395 -37.27 13.75 1.33
CA PHE A 395 -36.59 14.78 0.55
C PHE A 395 -36.47 14.41 -0.94
N THR A 396 -35.85 15.29 -1.71
CA THR A 396 -36.00 15.42 -3.16
C THR A 396 -34.63 15.55 -3.81
N LEU A 397 -34.04 14.40 -4.15
CA LEU A 397 -32.81 14.21 -4.93
C LEU A 397 -33.00 14.37 -6.46
N GLU A 398 -32.66 15.52 -7.04
CA GLU A 398 -32.13 15.51 -8.42
C GLU A 398 -30.68 14.95 -8.37
N LEU A 399 -30.41 13.97 -9.24
CA LEU A 399 -29.38 12.95 -9.06
C LEU A 399 -28.87 12.47 -10.43
N GLN A 400 -27.68 12.90 -10.84
CA GLN A 400 -27.07 12.56 -12.12
C GLN A 400 -26.06 11.41 -11.98
N ALA A 401 -25.58 10.88 -13.11
CA ALA A 401 -24.53 9.87 -13.12
C ALA A 401 -23.19 10.44 -12.61
N ASP A 402 -22.37 9.57 -12.01
CA ASP A 402 -21.09 9.88 -11.38
C ASP A 402 -21.16 10.89 -10.20
N GLU A 403 -22.34 11.05 -9.59
CA GLU A 403 -22.54 11.84 -8.37
C GLU A 403 -22.54 10.98 -7.08
N LEU A 404 -22.15 11.61 -5.96
CA LEU A 404 -22.11 11.02 -4.62
C LEU A 404 -22.62 12.05 -3.60
N PHE A 405 -23.67 11.69 -2.85
CA PHE A 405 -24.28 12.56 -1.85
C PHE A 405 -24.12 11.96 -0.44
N THR A 406 -23.81 12.82 0.53
CA THR A 406 -23.95 12.49 1.96
C THR A 406 -24.89 13.48 2.61
N LEU A 407 -25.97 12.99 3.21
CA LEU A 407 -26.93 13.75 3.99
C LEU A 407 -26.82 13.31 5.44
N THR A 408 -26.59 14.24 6.37
CA THR A 408 -26.28 13.91 7.75
C THR A 408 -26.75 14.99 8.73
N THR A 409 -27.06 14.58 9.96
CA THR A 409 -27.29 15.49 11.09
C THR A 409 -25.99 16.10 11.64
N LEU A 410 -24.82 15.54 11.29
CA LEU A 410 -23.53 15.94 11.82
C LEU A 410 -23.01 17.23 11.18
N THR A 411 -22.90 18.29 11.97
CA THR A 411 -22.39 19.60 11.53
C THR A 411 -20.85 19.70 11.49
N ALA A 412 -20.13 18.58 11.60
CA ALA A 412 -18.70 18.55 11.87
C ALA A 412 -17.80 18.34 10.64
N GLY A 413 -18.37 17.92 9.49
CA GLY A 413 -17.60 17.61 8.29
C GLY A 413 -16.94 18.84 7.65
N THR A 414 -15.69 18.72 7.21
CA THR A 414 -14.97 19.79 6.51
C THR A 414 -14.17 19.27 5.32
N LYS A 415 -14.04 20.10 4.28
CA LYS A 415 -13.10 19.88 3.17
C LYS A 415 -11.76 20.51 3.52
N GLY A 416 -10.87 19.72 4.11
CA GLY A 416 -9.54 20.12 4.55
C GLY A 416 -8.70 20.72 3.42
N SER A 417 -7.99 21.81 3.72
CA SER A 417 -7.20 22.53 2.72
C SER A 417 -5.84 22.95 3.28
N TYR A 418 -4.81 22.68 2.49
CA TYR A 418 -3.48 23.27 2.61
C TYR A 418 -3.13 24.04 1.33
N PRO A 419 -2.15 24.97 1.36
CA PRO A 419 -1.62 25.61 0.16
C PRO A 419 -1.17 24.58 -0.87
N VAL A 420 -1.28 24.92 -2.16
CA VAL A 420 -0.87 24.03 -3.26
C VAL A 420 0.62 23.67 -3.09
N PRO A 421 1.00 22.38 -3.11
CA PRO A 421 2.39 21.96 -2.95
C PRO A 421 3.26 22.39 -4.15
N PRO A 422 4.59 22.23 -4.06
CA PRO A 422 5.49 22.38 -5.19
C PRO A 422 5.02 21.66 -6.45
N ARG A 423 5.42 22.15 -7.61
CA ARG A 423 5.16 21.47 -8.89
C ARG A 423 6.00 20.20 -8.99
N SER A 424 5.44 19.18 -9.64
CA SER A 424 6.14 17.95 -10.04
C SER A 424 7.49 18.25 -10.71
N GLN A 425 8.52 17.50 -10.32
CA GLN A 425 9.86 17.52 -10.92
C GLN A 425 10.42 16.10 -11.07
N PRO A 426 11.13 15.79 -12.16
CA PRO A 426 11.83 14.51 -12.29
C PRO A 426 12.91 14.35 -11.21
N PHE A 427 13.33 13.12 -10.95
CA PHE A 427 14.40 12.83 -10.00
C PHE A 427 15.68 13.62 -10.35
N PRO A 428 16.42 14.17 -9.36
CA PRO A 428 17.63 14.95 -9.60
C PRO A 428 18.61 14.26 -10.57
N ARG A 429 18.91 14.92 -11.70
CA ARG A 429 19.80 14.39 -12.74
C ARG A 429 21.21 14.06 -12.24
N ILE A 430 21.66 14.77 -11.21
CA ILE A 430 22.86 14.42 -10.45
C ILE A 430 22.38 14.16 -9.03
N TYR A 431 22.63 12.95 -8.53
CA TYR A 431 22.32 12.53 -7.17
C TYR A 431 23.55 11.89 -6.54
N LYS A 432 23.72 12.10 -5.23
CA LYS A 432 24.82 11.53 -4.44
C LYS A 432 24.27 11.02 -3.13
N ASP A 433 24.88 9.95 -2.64
CA ASP A 433 24.62 9.38 -1.32
C ASP A 433 25.95 8.95 -0.69
N ASP A 434 26.24 9.47 0.49
CA ASP A 434 27.35 9.05 1.35
C ASP A 434 26.86 8.14 2.50
N PHE A 435 25.59 7.73 2.42
CA PHE A 435 24.91 6.83 3.35
C PHE A 435 24.91 7.27 4.83
N ASN A 436 25.26 8.53 5.12
CA ASN A 436 24.97 9.17 6.40
C ASN A 436 23.45 9.33 6.58
N VAL A 437 22.71 9.65 5.51
CA VAL A 437 21.26 9.47 5.37
C VAL A 437 20.93 9.23 3.88
N ALA A 438 20.38 8.05 3.57
CA ALA A 438 20.16 7.52 2.22
C ALA A 438 18.67 7.32 1.87
N PRO A 439 17.98 8.39 1.42
CA PRO A 439 16.61 8.28 0.96
C PRO A 439 16.48 7.59 -0.41
N ASN A 440 15.25 7.34 -0.83
CA ASN A 440 14.85 6.93 -2.20
C ASN A 440 15.27 5.53 -2.70
N PHE A 441 16.24 4.84 -2.10
CA PHE A 441 16.56 3.44 -2.45
C PHE A 441 15.37 2.50 -2.18
N ALA A 442 14.78 1.93 -3.24
CA ALA A 442 13.65 1.03 -3.16
C ALA A 442 14.10 -0.42 -3.38
N ASP A 443 14.18 -1.19 -2.29
CA ASP A 443 14.63 -2.58 -2.28
C ASP A 443 13.60 -3.48 -2.99
N GLN A 444 14.06 -4.36 -3.88
CA GLN A 444 13.19 -5.17 -4.75
C GLN A 444 13.39 -6.68 -4.57
N THR A 445 14.53 -7.08 -4.00
CA THR A 445 14.84 -8.42 -3.49
C THR A 445 16.05 -8.24 -2.57
N GLY A 446 16.05 -8.83 -1.37
CA GLY A 446 17.01 -8.46 -0.32
C GLY A 446 16.52 -7.28 0.52
N VAL A 447 17.29 -6.93 1.55
CA VAL A 447 17.04 -5.77 2.43
C VAL A 447 18.37 -5.05 2.62
N PHE A 448 18.36 -3.73 2.47
CA PHE A 448 19.54 -2.87 2.51
C PHE A 448 19.41 -1.88 3.68
N GLU A 449 20.15 -2.11 4.76
CA GLU A 449 20.12 -1.30 5.99
C GLU A 449 21.33 -0.37 6.12
N TYR A 450 21.18 0.75 6.83
CA TYR A 450 22.32 1.54 7.29
C TYR A 450 23.22 0.72 8.19
N PHE A 451 24.53 0.77 7.95
CA PHE A 451 25.51 0.02 8.72
C PHE A 451 26.64 0.94 9.18
N THR A 452 26.84 1.00 10.49
CA THR A 452 28.00 1.67 11.10
C THR A 452 29.08 0.63 11.38
N ASN A 453 30.15 0.67 10.60
CA ASN A 453 31.31 -0.20 10.83
C ASN A 453 32.15 0.38 11.97
N MET A 454 32.01 -0.19 13.17
CA MET A 454 32.78 0.26 14.35
C MET A 454 34.24 -0.21 14.36
N GLU A 455 34.63 -1.12 13.45
CA GLU A 455 36.01 -1.57 13.28
C GLU A 455 36.78 -0.74 12.23
N ASP A 456 36.09 0.02 11.38
CA ASP A 456 36.68 0.94 10.40
C ASP A 456 36.40 2.41 10.80
N PRO A 457 37.34 3.10 11.48
CA PRO A 457 37.22 4.52 11.80
C PRO A 457 37.59 5.43 10.62
N GLY A 458 37.82 4.88 9.42
CA GLY A 458 38.23 5.58 8.21
C GLY A 458 37.06 6.09 7.35
N GLU A 459 37.26 6.03 6.04
CA GLU A 459 36.34 6.60 5.03
C GLU A 459 34.99 5.87 5.00
N HIS A 460 35.00 4.54 5.11
CA HIS A 460 33.82 3.67 4.98
C HIS A 460 33.16 3.33 6.33
N ARG A 461 33.09 4.30 7.25
CA ARG A 461 32.53 4.10 8.60
C ARG A 461 31.01 3.96 8.59
N PHE A 462 30.34 4.68 7.70
CA PHE A 462 28.89 4.63 7.49
C PHE A 462 28.64 4.15 6.06
N THR A 463 27.82 3.11 5.90
CA THR A 463 27.60 2.45 4.61
C THR A 463 26.16 1.94 4.52
N LEU A 464 25.73 1.55 3.32
CA LEU A 464 24.52 0.75 3.12
C LEU A 464 24.90 -0.73 2.95
N ARG A 465 24.30 -1.62 3.74
CA ARG A 465 24.65 -3.04 3.79
C ARG A 465 23.46 -3.91 3.43
N GLN A 466 23.65 -4.85 2.50
CA GLN A 466 22.66 -5.90 2.25
C GLN A 466 22.72 -6.91 3.41
N VAL A 467 21.61 -7.12 4.12
CA VAL A 467 21.61 -7.88 5.40
C VAL A 467 21.07 -9.31 5.32
N LEU A 468 20.39 -9.71 4.25
CA LEU A 468 19.87 -11.08 4.15
C LEU A 468 20.98 -12.07 3.76
N ASN A 469 21.14 -13.14 4.54
CA ASN A 469 22.14 -14.20 4.34
C ASN A 469 21.53 -15.51 3.78
N GLN A 470 20.24 -15.49 3.45
CA GLN A 470 19.47 -16.58 2.86
C GLN A 470 18.19 -16.02 2.22
N ARG A 471 17.52 -16.80 1.37
CA ARG A 471 16.22 -16.43 0.78
C ARG A 471 15.10 -16.47 1.85
N PRO A 472 14.18 -15.49 1.88
CA PRO A 472 12.95 -15.54 2.68
C PRO A 472 12.01 -16.69 2.30
N ILE A 473 10.97 -16.90 3.11
CA ILE A 473 9.74 -17.57 2.67
C ILE A 473 8.98 -16.57 1.81
N THR A 474 9.08 -16.72 0.49
CA THR A 474 8.73 -15.64 -0.45
C THR A 474 7.25 -15.62 -0.82
N TRP A 475 6.63 -14.43 -0.73
CA TRP A 475 5.29 -14.18 -1.24
C TRP A 475 5.28 -14.11 -2.77
N ALA A 476 6.09 -13.20 -3.33
CA ALA A 476 6.30 -13.07 -4.77
C ALA A 476 7.35 -14.08 -5.29
N ALA A 477 7.70 -13.92 -6.57
CA ALA A 477 8.81 -14.62 -7.19
C ALA A 477 10.10 -13.77 -7.11
N ASP A 478 10.64 -13.52 -5.92
CA ASP A 478 11.87 -12.73 -5.70
C ASP A 478 13.03 -13.25 -6.56
N ALA A 479 13.94 -12.36 -6.96
CA ALA A 479 15.14 -12.73 -7.72
C ALA A 479 16.05 -13.69 -6.94
N TYR A 480 17.06 -14.26 -7.61
CA TYR A 480 18.12 -15.05 -6.94
C TYR A 480 19.24 -14.16 -6.37
N ASN A 481 19.37 -12.98 -6.97
CA ASN A 481 20.30 -11.90 -6.67
C ASN A 481 19.53 -10.82 -5.90
N THR A 482 20.17 -10.08 -4.99
CA THR A 482 19.52 -8.94 -4.34
C THR A 482 19.65 -7.70 -5.22
N ILE A 483 18.73 -6.74 -5.05
CA ILE A 483 18.73 -5.50 -5.81
C ILE A 483 17.89 -4.42 -5.12
N SER A 484 18.41 -3.20 -5.11
CA SER A 484 17.68 -1.98 -4.74
C SER A 484 17.80 -0.95 -5.85
N VAL A 485 16.66 -0.35 -6.24
CA VAL A 485 16.54 0.57 -7.39
C VAL A 485 16.34 2.02 -6.97
N ILE A 486 16.86 2.96 -7.76
CA ILE A 486 16.79 4.40 -7.47
C ILE A 486 16.77 5.25 -8.76
N GLY A 487 16.07 6.38 -8.72
CA GLY A 487 16.13 7.45 -9.73
C GLY A 487 14.88 7.60 -10.60
N ASP A 488 15.02 8.26 -11.76
CA ASP A 488 13.94 8.36 -12.77
C ASP A 488 14.04 7.20 -13.77
N TYR A 489 12.95 6.44 -13.92
CA TYR A 489 12.83 5.37 -14.93
C TYR A 489 13.08 5.84 -16.37
N LYS A 490 12.94 7.15 -16.66
CA LYS A 490 13.16 7.74 -17.99
C LYS A 490 14.65 7.90 -18.35
N TRP A 491 15.57 7.72 -17.40
CA TRP A 491 17.02 7.84 -17.66
C TRP A 491 17.50 6.83 -18.69
N SER A 492 18.25 7.31 -19.68
CA SER A 492 18.73 6.52 -20.83
C SER A 492 20.24 6.64 -21.03
N ASN A 493 20.80 7.85 -21.01
CA ASN A 493 22.24 8.09 -20.91
C ASN A 493 22.58 8.30 -19.42
N VAL A 494 23.44 7.46 -18.84
CA VAL A 494 23.68 7.46 -17.39
C VAL A 494 25.09 7.01 -17.04
N THR A 495 25.70 7.68 -16.08
CA THR A 495 26.93 7.24 -15.38
C THR A 495 26.60 6.98 -13.92
N ILE A 496 26.88 5.78 -13.44
CA ILE A 496 26.78 5.37 -12.03
C ILE A 496 28.18 5.11 -11.50
N LYS A 497 28.50 5.60 -10.30
CA LYS A 497 29.65 5.20 -9.48
C LYS A 497 29.11 4.73 -8.12
N CYS A 498 29.72 3.67 -7.58
CA CYS A 498 29.55 3.28 -6.19
C CYS A 498 30.84 2.58 -5.73
N ASP A 499 31.25 2.83 -4.50
CA ASP A 499 32.29 2.03 -3.85
C ASP A 499 31.62 0.80 -3.21
N VAL A 500 32.22 -0.39 -3.34
CA VAL A 500 31.61 -1.67 -2.97
C VAL A 500 32.57 -2.60 -2.22
N TYR A 501 32.02 -3.42 -1.33
CA TYR A 501 32.76 -4.35 -0.47
C TYR A 501 32.08 -5.72 -0.42
N ILE A 502 32.72 -6.75 -0.99
CA ILE A 502 32.24 -8.14 -0.96
C ILE A 502 32.71 -8.79 0.35
N GLU A 503 31.80 -9.24 1.22
CA GLU A 503 32.20 -9.89 2.47
C GLU A 503 32.54 -11.38 2.29
N THR A 504 31.79 -12.07 1.42
CA THR A 504 31.90 -13.52 1.18
C THR A 504 33.15 -13.90 0.38
N PRO A 505 34.12 -14.66 0.94
CA PRO A 505 35.31 -15.10 0.21
C PRO A 505 34.98 -16.06 -0.94
N GLN A 506 35.75 -15.96 -2.03
CA GLN A 506 35.73 -16.84 -3.21
C GLN A 506 34.44 -16.80 -4.06
N THR A 507 33.26 -17.01 -3.46
CA THR A 507 31.98 -17.15 -4.18
C THR A 507 31.19 -15.85 -4.33
N GLY A 508 31.46 -14.86 -3.47
CA GLY A 508 30.64 -13.66 -3.39
C GLY A 508 30.78 -12.72 -4.58
N GLY A 509 29.73 -11.95 -4.85
CA GLY A 509 29.75 -10.93 -5.89
C GLY A 509 28.77 -9.78 -5.64
N VAL A 510 29.07 -8.65 -6.26
CA VAL A 510 28.28 -7.40 -6.20
C VAL A 510 28.18 -6.77 -7.58
N PHE A 511 27.18 -5.92 -7.78
CA PHE A 511 27.04 -5.16 -9.02
C PHE A 511 26.55 -3.72 -8.79
N ILE A 512 26.85 -2.87 -9.78
CA ILE A 512 26.06 -1.68 -10.08
C ILE A 512 25.37 -1.87 -11.43
N ALA A 513 24.18 -1.30 -11.60
CA ALA A 513 23.41 -1.41 -12.83
C ALA A 513 22.71 -0.12 -13.21
N GLY A 514 22.46 0.04 -14.51
CA GLY A 514 21.70 1.15 -15.09
C GLY A 514 20.69 0.68 -16.12
N ARG A 515 19.68 1.51 -16.38
CA ARG A 515 18.51 1.17 -17.21
C ARG A 515 17.70 -0.02 -16.69
N VAL A 516 17.63 -0.24 -15.38
CA VAL A 516 16.84 -1.35 -14.81
C VAL A 516 15.35 -1.11 -15.09
N ASN A 517 14.72 -1.99 -15.88
CA ASN A 517 13.42 -1.72 -16.50
C ASN A 517 12.21 -2.44 -15.87
N LYS A 518 12.42 -3.23 -14.81
CA LYS A 518 11.35 -3.87 -14.02
C LYS A 518 11.76 -3.99 -12.55
N GLY A 519 10.74 -3.96 -11.70
CA GLY A 519 10.81 -4.20 -10.27
C GLY A 519 9.54 -4.88 -9.78
N GLY A 520 9.31 -4.84 -8.48
CA GLY A 520 8.15 -5.42 -7.81
C GLY A 520 8.02 -6.92 -8.03
N ILE A 521 6.77 -7.40 -8.11
CA ILE A 521 6.43 -8.79 -8.48
C ILE A 521 7.05 -9.26 -9.81
N LEU A 522 7.52 -8.34 -10.66
CA LEU A 522 8.17 -8.62 -11.95
C LEU A 522 9.71 -8.59 -11.89
N ILE A 523 10.34 -8.45 -10.71
CA ILE A 523 11.79 -8.22 -10.58
C ILE A 523 12.67 -9.29 -11.25
N ARG A 524 12.24 -10.57 -11.29
CA ARG A 524 12.93 -11.63 -12.04
C ARG A 524 13.07 -11.37 -13.55
N SER A 525 12.23 -10.49 -14.11
CA SER A 525 12.26 -10.09 -15.52
C SER A 525 13.09 -8.82 -15.77
N ALA A 526 13.77 -8.30 -14.75
CA ALA A 526 14.58 -7.08 -14.86
C ALA A 526 15.70 -7.23 -15.91
N ARG A 527 15.67 -6.33 -16.89
CA ARG A 527 16.72 -6.10 -17.88
C ARG A 527 17.31 -4.70 -17.68
N GLY A 528 18.52 -4.51 -18.17
CA GLY A 528 19.33 -3.31 -17.92
C GLY A 528 20.74 -3.51 -18.48
N VAL A 529 21.71 -2.83 -17.89
CA VAL A 529 23.14 -3.17 -18.03
C VAL A 529 23.68 -3.33 -16.61
N PHE A 530 24.06 -4.55 -16.24
CA PHE A 530 24.53 -4.91 -14.91
C PHE A 530 26.04 -5.19 -14.97
N PHE A 531 26.84 -4.44 -14.22
CA PHE A 531 28.30 -4.61 -14.12
C PHE A 531 28.64 -5.28 -12.79
N TRP A 532 28.96 -6.57 -12.88
CA TRP A 532 29.25 -7.46 -11.75
C TRP A 532 30.75 -7.61 -11.54
N ILE A 533 31.18 -7.69 -10.27
CA ILE A 533 32.51 -8.15 -9.85
C ILE A 533 32.39 -9.29 -8.82
N PHE A 534 33.34 -10.22 -8.84
CA PHE A 534 33.31 -11.45 -8.04
C PHE A 534 34.62 -11.68 -7.28
N ALA A 535 34.53 -12.20 -6.05
CA ALA A 535 35.65 -12.47 -5.15
C ALA A 535 36.64 -13.57 -5.63
N ASN A 536 36.38 -14.18 -6.78
CA ASN A 536 37.26 -15.12 -7.48
C ASN A 536 38.17 -14.44 -8.53
N GLY A 537 38.16 -13.10 -8.64
CA GLY A 537 38.96 -12.35 -9.61
C GLY A 537 38.30 -12.16 -10.98
N THR A 538 36.99 -12.40 -11.11
CA THR A 538 36.27 -12.21 -12.40
C THR A 538 35.30 -11.04 -12.38
N TYR A 539 35.00 -10.49 -13.56
CA TYR A 539 33.91 -9.55 -13.78
C TYR A 539 32.97 -10.05 -14.89
N ARG A 540 31.72 -9.58 -14.87
CA ARG A 540 30.73 -9.82 -15.93
C ARG A 540 29.96 -8.54 -16.24
N VAL A 541 29.47 -8.44 -17.47
CA VAL A 541 28.48 -7.45 -17.90
C VAL A 541 27.30 -8.21 -18.47
N THR A 542 26.11 -8.03 -17.91
CA THR A 542 24.89 -8.74 -18.36
C THR A 542 23.77 -7.77 -18.72
N GLY A 543 22.85 -8.22 -19.57
CA GLY A 543 21.66 -7.46 -19.99
C GLY A 543 20.40 -7.75 -19.17
N ASP A 544 20.50 -8.67 -18.22
CA ASP A 544 19.45 -9.15 -17.32
C ASP A 544 20.00 -9.45 -15.93
N LEU A 545 19.14 -9.36 -14.92
CA LEU A 545 19.49 -9.61 -13.52
C LEU A 545 19.87 -11.07 -13.25
N ALA A 546 19.22 -12.02 -13.93
CA ALA A 546 19.51 -13.46 -13.80
C ALA A 546 20.84 -13.87 -14.46
N GLY A 547 21.48 -12.95 -15.21
CA GLY A 547 22.81 -13.12 -15.80
C GLY A 547 22.88 -14.05 -17.01
N TRP A 548 21.76 -14.30 -17.70
CA TRP A 548 21.69 -15.21 -18.84
C TRP A 548 22.16 -14.57 -20.15
N MET A 549 21.97 -13.25 -20.33
CA MET A 549 22.38 -12.46 -21.48
C MET A 549 23.71 -11.77 -21.18
N ILE A 550 24.82 -12.48 -21.40
CA ILE A 550 26.17 -11.94 -21.20
C ILE A 550 26.56 -11.01 -22.36
N TYR A 551 26.97 -9.78 -22.05
CA TYR A 551 27.54 -8.81 -22.98
C TYR A 551 29.08 -8.81 -22.95
N ALA A 552 29.69 -9.02 -21.78
CA ALA A 552 31.13 -9.19 -21.63
C ALA A 552 31.47 -9.99 -20.35
N LEU A 553 32.66 -10.58 -20.30
CA LEU A 553 33.25 -11.16 -19.10
C LEU A 553 34.78 -11.06 -19.15
N GLY A 554 35.44 -11.15 -18.01
CA GLY A 554 36.91 -11.13 -17.95
C GLY A 554 37.48 -11.29 -16.54
N GLN A 555 38.78 -11.03 -16.41
CA GLN A 555 39.56 -11.14 -15.17
C GLN A 555 39.96 -9.75 -14.65
N ALA A 556 40.04 -9.57 -13.33
CA ALA A 556 40.59 -8.39 -12.66
C ALA A 556 41.02 -8.74 -11.21
N ASP A 557 41.86 -7.92 -10.55
CA ASP A 557 42.30 -8.16 -9.15
C ASP A 557 41.20 -7.84 -8.13
N ILE A 558 40.12 -8.63 -8.17
CA ILE A 558 38.97 -8.56 -7.26
C ILE A 558 39.08 -9.66 -6.21
N ARG A 559 38.90 -9.31 -4.94
CA ARG A 559 38.93 -10.23 -3.79
C ARG A 559 37.90 -9.78 -2.78
N ALA A 560 37.42 -10.69 -1.94
CA ALA A 560 36.59 -10.31 -0.79
C ALA A 560 37.38 -9.51 0.26
N LYS A 561 36.65 -8.81 1.13
CA LYS A 561 37.16 -8.00 2.25
C LYS A 561 38.11 -6.87 1.83
N LYS A 562 37.81 -6.24 0.70
CA LYS A 562 38.52 -5.06 0.16
C LYS A 562 37.52 -4.17 -0.58
N TRP A 563 37.67 -2.85 -0.42
CA TRP A 563 36.86 -1.85 -1.10
C TRP A 563 37.31 -1.65 -2.56
N TYR A 564 36.33 -1.45 -3.44
CA TYR A 564 36.53 -1.18 -4.87
C TYR A 564 35.56 -0.12 -5.37
N THR A 565 36.07 0.88 -6.08
CA THR A 565 35.23 1.82 -6.84
C THR A 565 34.80 1.18 -8.16
N LEU A 566 33.50 0.98 -8.34
CA LEU A 566 32.91 0.68 -9.65
C LEU A 566 32.46 1.98 -10.33
N THR A 567 32.64 2.05 -11.65
CA THR A 567 31.94 3.03 -12.49
C THR A 567 31.35 2.32 -13.71
N LEU A 568 30.07 2.58 -14.01
CA LEU A 568 29.35 2.11 -15.18
C LEU A 568 28.83 3.32 -15.95
N THR A 569 29.21 3.46 -17.21
CA THR A 569 28.70 4.51 -18.11
C THR A 569 27.95 3.86 -19.26
N ILE A 570 26.72 4.33 -19.51
CA ILE A 570 25.85 3.89 -20.60
C ILE A 570 25.49 5.12 -21.44
N LYS A 571 25.77 5.09 -22.75
CA LYS A 571 25.52 6.22 -23.66
C LYS A 571 25.05 5.71 -25.02
N GLY A 572 23.82 6.06 -25.40
CA GLY A 572 23.18 5.57 -26.63
C GLY A 572 23.10 4.04 -26.67
N HIS A 573 23.82 3.44 -27.62
CA HIS A 573 23.87 1.99 -27.84
C HIS A 573 25.12 1.30 -27.25
N PHE A 574 25.93 2.03 -26.48
CA PHE A 574 27.19 1.53 -25.94
C PHE A 574 27.28 1.73 -24.43
N SER A 575 28.09 0.91 -23.78
CA SER A 575 28.48 1.10 -22.39
C SER A 575 29.98 0.86 -22.18
N SER A 576 30.51 1.32 -21.06
CA SER A 576 31.89 1.14 -20.61
C SER A 576 31.93 1.00 -19.09
N GLY A 577 32.91 0.29 -18.55
CA GLY A 577 33.04 0.05 -17.11
C GLY A 577 34.47 0.17 -16.61
N MET A 578 34.62 0.70 -15.38
CA MET A 578 35.89 1.01 -14.74
C MET A 578 35.94 0.44 -13.31
N LEU A 579 37.13 0.01 -12.89
CA LEU A 579 37.45 -0.46 -11.54
C LEU A 579 38.59 0.39 -10.99
N ASN A 580 38.38 1.05 -9.85
CA ASN A 580 39.34 1.94 -9.19
C ASN A 580 39.95 2.97 -10.17
N GLY A 581 39.09 3.61 -10.97
CA GLY A 581 39.47 4.61 -11.98
C GLY A 581 40.13 4.05 -13.26
N LYS A 582 40.34 2.74 -13.38
CA LYS A 582 40.94 2.09 -14.56
C LYS A 582 39.87 1.39 -15.41
N PRO A 583 39.82 1.58 -16.73
CA PRO A 583 38.90 0.82 -17.59
C PRO A 583 39.12 -0.69 -17.49
N LEU A 584 38.03 -1.45 -17.30
CA LEU A 584 38.01 -2.89 -17.52
C LEU A 584 37.52 -3.23 -18.93
N TRP A 585 36.55 -2.46 -19.45
CA TRP A 585 35.94 -2.67 -20.76
C TRP A 585 35.34 -1.37 -21.30
N THR A 586 35.32 -1.23 -22.62
CA THR A 586 34.88 -0.01 -23.31
C THR A 586 34.05 -0.33 -24.55
N ASN A 587 33.03 0.49 -24.82
CA ASN A 587 32.18 0.43 -26.01
C ASN A 587 31.52 -0.93 -26.29
N VAL A 588 31.09 -1.66 -25.25
CA VAL A 588 30.31 -2.90 -25.43
C VAL A 588 28.88 -2.55 -25.84
N PRO A 589 28.32 -3.14 -26.92
CA PRO A 589 26.98 -2.81 -27.40
C PRO A 589 25.86 -3.23 -26.45
N VAL A 590 24.91 -2.33 -26.19
CA VAL A 590 23.77 -2.51 -25.29
C VAL A 590 22.49 -1.91 -25.90
N ASN A 591 21.70 -2.77 -26.56
CA ASN A 591 20.56 -2.35 -27.39
C ASN A 591 19.20 -2.38 -26.69
N PHE A 592 19.07 -3.08 -25.57
CA PHE A 592 17.84 -3.17 -24.78
C PHE A 592 18.19 -3.37 -23.30
N PRO A 593 17.48 -2.74 -22.36
CA PRO A 593 16.44 -1.72 -22.56
C PRO A 593 17.04 -0.36 -22.95
N LYS A 594 16.18 0.59 -23.34
CA LYS A 594 16.57 1.96 -23.71
C LYS A 594 16.68 2.89 -22.51
N ASN A 595 15.95 2.61 -21.44
CA ASN A 595 15.83 3.43 -20.24
C ASN A 595 15.45 2.57 -19.03
N GLY A 596 15.61 3.12 -17.83
CA GLY A 596 15.24 2.52 -16.54
C GLY A 596 16.08 3.08 -15.40
N TRP A 597 15.83 2.61 -14.17
CA TRP A 597 16.51 3.08 -12.95
C TRP A 597 18.02 2.79 -12.92
N ALA A 598 18.72 3.44 -12.00
CA ALA A 598 19.98 2.96 -11.46
C ALA A 598 19.72 1.92 -10.36
N ALA A 599 20.69 1.03 -10.09
CA ALA A 599 20.57 0.04 -9.04
C ALA A 599 21.93 -0.45 -8.50
N ILE A 600 21.87 -1.04 -7.31
CA ILE A 600 22.96 -1.76 -6.63
C ILE A 600 22.46 -3.14 -6.18
N GLY A 601 23.36 -4.11 -5.96
CA GLY A 601 22.96 -5.41 -5.41
C GLY A 601 24.04 -6.48 -5.31
N THR A 602 23.67 -7.65 -4.78
CA THR A 602 24.57 -8.78 -4.47
C THR A 602 24.21 -10.03 -5.29
N HIS A 603 25.21 -10.90 -5.52
CA HIS A 603 25.06 -12.07 -6.39
C HIS A 603 24.11 -13.13 -5.83
N PHE A 604 24.16 -13.39 -4.53
CA PHE A 604 23.13 -14.15 -3.81
C PHE A 604 22.56 -13.33 -2.63
N PHE A 605 21.71 -13.95 -1.81
CA PHE A 605 21.39 -13.44 -0.48
C PHE A 605 22.64 -13.57 0.40
N GLU A 606 23.52 -12.57 0.33
CA GLU A 606 24.83 -12.54 0.98
C GLU A 606 25.20 -11.13 1.44
N PHE A 607 26.09 -11.03 2.42
CA PHE A 607 26.51 -9.74 2.95
C PHE A 607 27.45 -8.98 2.00
N ALA A 608 27.13 -7.72 1.76
CA ALA A 608 28.00 -6.76 1.08
C ALA A 608 27.66 -5.33 1.53
N GLN A 609 28.64 -4.44 1.49
CA GLN A 609 28.48 -3.01 1.78
C GLN A 609 28.70 -2.16 0.53
N PHE A 610 28.01 -1.02 0.48
CA PHE A 610 27.98 -0.05 -0.59
C PHE A 610 28.20 1.35 0.00
N ASP A 611 28.99 2.18 -0.67
CA ASP A 611 29.35 3.53 -0.22
C ASP A 611 29.56 4.51 -1.39
N ASN A 612 29.57 5.83 -1.10
CA ASN A 612 29.81 6.93 -2.02
C ASN A 612 29.08 6.80 -3.37
N PHE A 613 27.78 6.53 -3.30
CA PHE A 613 26.94 6.37 -4.48
C PHE A 613 26.80 7.70 -5.22
N TYR A 614 26.90 7.63 -6.54
CA TYR A 614 26.77 8.76 -7.45
C TYR A 614 26.04 8.29 -8.71
N VAL A 615 25.04 9.06 -9.14
CA VAL A 615 24.42 8.87 -10.45
C VAL A 615 24.28 10.21 -11.16
N GLU A 616 24.66 10.21 -12.43
CA GLU A 616 24.51 11.33 -13.36
C GLU A 616 23.77 10.87 -14.62
N ALA A 617 22.56 11.39 -14.81
CA ALA A 617 21.76 11.20 -16.01
C ALA A 617 22.05 12.33 -17.02
N MET A 618 22.73 11.96 -18.09
CA MET A 618 22.96 12.82 -19.25
C MET A 618 21.66 13.01 -20.05
N GLY A 619 21.51 14.19 -20.66
CA GLY A 619 20.36 14.53 -21.51
C GLY A 619 20.27 13.75 -22.81
#